data_AF-A0A182EC83-F1
#
_entry.id   AF-A0A182EC83-F1
#
_cell.length_a   1.000
_cell.length_b   1.000
_cell.length_c   1.000
_cell.angle_alpha   90.00
_cell.angle_beta   90.00
_cell.angle_gamma   90.00
#
_symmetry.space_group_name_H-M   'P 1'
#
loop_
_entity.id
_entity.type
_entity.pdbx_description
1 polymer ?
#
loop_
_entity_poly.entity_id
_entity_poly.type
_entity_poly.pdbx_seq_one_letter_code
_entity_poly.pdbx_strand_id
1 'polypeptide(L)' 'MSGTHFLIGICTDNYVILAADRSCFAHGAIVVTDDEEKKFTLGDKLAMVCIGEDGDVAQFGDWCKRNIQLYKLRYGK' A
#
# COMPACT_ATOMS: atom_id res chain seq x y z
N MET A 1 -3.64 19.25 6.51
CA MET A 1 -3.49 18.48 7.76
C MET A 1 -3.83 17.05 7.39
N SER A 2 -2.83 16.17 7.38
CA SER A 2 -2.93 14.80 6.87
C SER A 2 -3.83 13.98 7.79
N GLY A 3 -4.73 13.16 7.22
CA GLY A 3 -5.50 12.16 7.96
C GLY A 3 -4.57 11.26 8.76
N THR A 4 -5.00 10.84 9.95
CA THR A 4 -4.19 9.91 10.73
C THR A 4 -4.34 8.51 10.15
N HIS A 5 -3.30 8.00 9.50
CA HIS A 5 -3.24 6.66 8.95
C HIS A 5 -2.33 5.77 9.80
N PHE A 6 -2.66 4.48 9.88
CA PHE A 6 -1.92 3.51 10.69
C PHE A 6 -1.57 2.29 9.87
N LEU A 7 -0.27 2.00 9.80
CA LEU A 7 0.27 0.78 9.18
C LEU A 7 1.05 -0.02 10.22
N ILE A 8 0.91 -1.34 10.16
CA ILE A 8 1.75 -2.27 10.92
C ILE A 8 2.22 -3.42 10.04
N GLY A 9 3.51 -3.75 10.18
CA GLY A 9 4.13 -4.93 9.59
C GLY A 9 4.80 -5.74 10.68
N ILE A 10 4.47 -7.03 10.76
CA ILE A 10 5.11 -7.98 11.68
C ILE A 10 5.80 -9.05 10.84
N CYS A 11 7.10 -9.21 11.07
CA CYS A 11 7.87 -10.30 10.50
C CYS A 11 7.95 -11.44 11.52
N THR A 12 7.56 -12.64 11.10
CA THR A 12 7.75 -13.89 11.84
C THR A 12 8.70 -14.79 11.07
N ASP A 13 9.12 -15.92 11.65
CA ASP A 13 10.05 -16.84 11.01
C ASP A 13 9.54 -17.41 9.69
N ASN A 14 8.22 -17.58 9.54
CA ASN A 14 7.61 -18.29 8.41
C ASN A 14 6.68 -17.42 7.54
N TYR A 15 6.22 -16.29 8.06
CA TYR A 15 5.27 -15.42 7.37
C TYR A 15 5.34 -13.98 7.85
N VAL A 16 4.73 -13.09 7.09
CA VAL A 16 4.58 -11.68 7.45
C VAL A 16 3.11 -11.33 7.62
N ILE A 17 2.80 -10.47 8.58
CA ILE A 17 1.47 -9.87 8.74
C ILE A 17 1.60 -8.41 8.34
N LEU A 18 0.76 -7.96 7.42
CA LEU A 18 0.61 -6.56 7.06
C LEU A 18 -0.83 -6.15 7.38
N ALA A 19 -1.00 -5.10 8.18
CA ALA A 19 -2.32 -4.54 8.47
C ALA A 19 -2.30 -3.03 8.32
N ALA A 20 -3.45 -2.49 7.91
CA ALA A 20 -3.67 -1.07 7.68
C ALA A 20 -5.09 -0.72 8.14
N ASP A 21 -5.25 0.50 8.65
CA ASP A 21 -6.59 1.08 8.79
C ASP A 21 -7.21 1.29 7.41
N ARG A 22 -8.55 1.30 7.32
CA ARG A 22 -9.27 1.54 6.06
C ARG A 22 -9.88 2.94 5.96
N SER A 23 -9.60 3.79 6.93
CA SER A 23 -10.17 5.13 7.00
C SER A 23 -9.41 6.06 6.06
N CYS A 24 -10.17 6.72 5.19
CA CYS A 24 -9.73 7.84 4.37
C CYS A 24 -10.34 9.13 4.93
N PHE A 25 -9.49 10.07 5.36
CA PHE A 25 -9.94 11.35 5.90
C PHE A 25 -9.69 12.47 4.88
N ALA A 26 -10.72 13.24 4.55
CA ALA A 26 -10.58 14.48 3.78
C ALA A 26 -10.15 15.64 4.68
N HIS A 27 -9.88 16.80 4.07
CA HIS A 27 -9.62 18.06 4.78
C HIS A 27 -10.62 18.31 5.92
N GLY A 28 -10.14 18.16 7.17
CA GLY A 28 -10.95 18.28 8.39
C GLY A 28 -11.14 16.93 9.10
N ALA A 29 -12.29 16.75 9.75
CA ALA A 29 -12.69 15.53 10.46
C ALA A 29 -13.73 14.71 9.67
N ILE A 30 -13.76 14.86 8.34
CA ILE A 30 -14.72 14.18 7.46
C ILE A 30 -14.08 12.88 6.96
N VAL A 31 -14.73 11.76 7.24
CA VAL A 31 -14.40 10.46 6.64
C VAL A 31 -15.00 10.41 5.24
N VAL A 32 -14.15 10.28 4.22
CA VAL A 32 -14.57 10.19 2.81
C VAL A 32 -15.03 8.76 2.49
N THR A 33 -14.28 7.79 3.01
CA THR A 33 -14.58 6.37 2.92
C THR A 33 -13.94 5.66 4.11
N ASP A 34 -14.58 4.59 4.56
CA ASP A 34 -14.08 3.67 5.58
C ASP A 34 -13.61 2.32 4.98
N ASP A 35 -13.62 2.19 3.66
CA ASP A 35 -13.20 0.99 2.92
C ASP A 35 -12.09 1.30 1.90
N GLU A 36 -11.07 2.06 2.31
CA GLU A 36 -9.91 2.34 1.48
C GLU A 36 -8.92 1.17 1.46
N GLU A 37 -8.64 0.60 0.28
CA GLU A 37 -7.62 -0.43 0.12
C GLU A 37 -6.22 0.19 -0.05
N LYS A 38 -5.44 0.20 1.03
CA LYS A 38 -4.05 0.71 1.05
C LYS A 38 -2.99 -0.30 0.61
N LYS A 39 -3.42 -1.49 0.19
CA LYS A 39 -2.54 -2.63 -0.14
C LYS A 39 -2.31 -2.71 -1.65
N PHE A 40 -1.04 -2.86 -2.02
CA PHE A 40 -0.58 -3.11 -3.37
C PHE A 40 0.03 -4.52 -3.46
N THR A 41 -0.60 -5.41 -4.23
CA THR A 41 -0.04 -6.74 -4.52
C THR A 41 1.00 -6.61 -5.65
N LEU A 42 2.27 -6.87 -5.32
CA LEU A 42 3.41 -6.72 -6.25
C LEU A 42 3.85 -8.07 -6.85
N GLY A 43 3.47 -9.17 -6.22
CA GLY A 43 3.66 -10.54 -6.70
C GLY A 43 3.10 -11.58 -5.73
N ASP A 44 3.29 -12.86 -6.05
CA ASP A 44 2.67 -13.98 -5.33
C ASP A 44 3.03 -14.04 -3.84
N LYS A 45 4.23 -13.58 -3.47
CA LYS A 45 4.72 -13.52 -2.08
C LYS A 45 5.27 -12.14 -1.71
N LEU A 46 4.83 -11.10 -2.42
CA LEU A 46 5.30 -9.73 -2.21
C LEU A 46 4.13 -8.77 -2.24
N ALA A 47 3.87 -8.13 -1.12
CA ALA A 47 2.86 -7.10 -0.96
C ALA A 47 3.48 -5.86 -0.32
N MET A 48 2.92 -4.71 -0.65
CA MET A 48 3.28 -3.42 -0.10
C MET A 48 2.03 -2.75 0.44
N VAL A 49 2.18 -1.98 1.50
CA VAL A 49 1.13 -1.11 2.02
C VAL A 49 1.71 0.30 2.07
N CYS A 50 0.96 1.29 1.60
CA CYS A 50 1.45 2.65 1.46
C CYS A 50 0.41 3.64 1.99
N ILE A 51 0.87 4.68 2.69
CA ILE A 51 0.08 5.79 3.20
C ILE A 51 0.79 7.09 2.82
N GLY A 52 0.03 8.17 2.72
CA GLY A 52 0.51 9.46 2.29
C GLY A 52 -0.63 10.27 1.69
N GLU A 53 -0.30 11.24 0.84
CA GLU A 53 -1.29 11.93 0.04
C GLU A 53 -1.82 11.00 -1.07
N ASP A 54 -3.14 10.91 -1.24
CA ASP A 54 -3.80 9.96 -2.15
C ASP A 54 -3.20 9.95 -3.56
N GLY A 55 -2.88 11.13 -4.10
CA GLY A 55 -2.27 11.27 -5.42
C GLY A 55 -0.88 10.65 -5.51
N ASP A 56 -0.05 10.86 -4.50
CA ASP A 56 1.31 10.32 -4.42
C ASP A 56 1.28 8.81 -4.18
N VAL A 57 0.42 8.34 -3.28
CA VAL A 57 0.27 6.91 -2.96
C VAL A 57 -0.16 6.13 -4.20
N ALA A 58 -1.14 6.62 -4.94
CA ALA A 58 -1.61 5.99 -6.17
C ALA A 58 -0.49 5.91 -7.23
N GLN A 59 0.19 7.04 -7.49
CA GLN A 59 1.26 7.08 -8.50
C GLN A 59 2.45 6.22 -8.10
N PHE A 60 2.87 6.28 -6.84
CA PHE A 60 4.00 5.50 -6.33
C PHE A 60 3.70 4.00 -6.30
N GLY A 61 2.51 3.61 -5.86
CA GLY A 61 2.04 2.23 -5.86
C GLY A 61 2.08 1.59 -7.25
N ASP A 62 1.52 2.28 -8.24
CA ASP A 62 1.53 1.83 -9.63
C ASP A 62 2.93 1.81 -10.24
N TRP A 63 3.77 2.79 -9.91
CA TRP A 63 5.17 2.82 -10.34
C TRP A 63 5.94 1.61 -9.80
N CYS A 64 5.81 1.27 -8.52
CA CYS A 64 6.43 0.09 -7.92
C CYS A 64 5.96 -1.21 -8.60
N LYS A 65 4.65 -1.36 -8.80
CA LYS A 65 4.06 -2.53 -9.46
C LYS A 65 4.59 -2.73 -10.88
N ARG A 66 4.66 -1.65 -11.68
CA ARG A 66 5.20 -1.69 -13.05
C ARG A 66 6.67 -2.06 -13.06
N ASN A 67 7.50 -1.49 -12.19
CA ASN A 67 8.93 -1.79 -12.18
C ASN A 67 9.24 -3.22 -11.75
N ILE A 68 8.52 -3.76 -10.77
CA ILE A 68 8.66 -5.18 -10.38
C ILE A 68 8.24 -6.09 -11.52
N GLN A 69 7.16 -5.75 -12.23
CA GLN A 69 6.74 -6.53 -13.40
C GLN A 69 7.77 -6.49 -14.53
N LEU A 70 8.35 -5.31 -14.81
CA LEU A 70 9.43 -5.17 -15.79
C LEU A 70 10.69 -5.96 -15.39
N TYR A 71 11.02 -5.97 -14.10
CA TYR A 71 12.11 -6.79 -13.57
C TYR A 71 11.85 -8.28 -13.82
N LYS A 72 10.65 -8.77 -13.51
CA LYS A 72 10.25 -10.17 -13.78
C LYS A 72 10.38 -10.54 -15.25
N LEU A 73 9.92 -9.66 -16.15
CA LEU A 73 10.03 -9.87 -17.61
C LEU A 73 11.48 -9.89 -18.08
N ARG A 74 12.35 -9.06 -17.50
CA ARG A 74 13.76 -8.97 -17.89
C ARG A 74 14.57 -10.19 -17.44
N TYR A 75 14.28 -10.74 -16.27
CA TYR A 75 15.11 -11.78 -15.65
C TYR A 75 14.42 -13.15 -15.57
N GLY A 76 13.16 -13.27 -16.00
CA GLY A 76 12.42 -14.52 -16.05
C GLY A 76 12.08 -15.12 -14.68
N LYS A 77 12.18 -14.33 -13.60
CA LYS A 77 11.82 -14.68 -12.22
C LYS A 77 10.99 -13.57 -11.59
#